data_AF-A0A966FES1-F1
#
_entry.id   AF-A0A966FES1-F1
#
_cell.length_a   1.000
_cell.length_b   1.000
_cell.length_c   1.000
_cell.angle_alpha   90.00
_cell.angle_beta   90.00
_cell.angle_gamma   90.00
#
_symmetry.space_group_name_H-M   'P 1'
#
loop_
_entity.id
_entity.type
_entity.pdbx_description
1 polymer ?
#
loop_
_entity_poly.entity_id
_entity_poly.type
_entity_poly.pdbx_seq_one_letter_code
_entity_poly.pdbx_strand_id
1 'polypeptide(L)'
;NYSNPAYDRLFEQMKNMENGPARQAIIDRMLETLRRDSPWLWGYHPKNYVLQHGWLRNIKPNIMANNKLKYWRVDSAQRDQLRRAWNRPVHWPLWLGAIAVLLFVLSIWRVLRKKEEGAA
;
A
#
# COMPACT_ATOMS: atom_id res chain seq x y z
N ASN A 1 -18.62 12.63 20.40
CA ASN A 1 -19.33 13.66 21.19
C ASN A 1 -20.82 13.82 20.84
N TYR A 2 -21.42 12.94 20.03
CA TYR A 2 -22.87 12.94 19.77
C TYR A 2 -23.52 11.80 20.56
N SER A 3 -24.67 12.06 21.18
CA SER A 3 -25.45 11.10 21.97
C SER A 3 -26.93 11.41 21.79
N ASN A 4 -27.74 10.39 21.45
CA ASN A 4 -29.16 10.53 21.23
C ASN A 4 -29.88 9.29 21.80
N PRO A 5 -30.59 9.41 22.94
CA PRO A 5 -31.22 8.26 23.60
C PRO A 5 -32.25 7.52 22.74
N ALA A 6 -32.89 8.21 21.77
CA ALA A 6 -33.83 7.57 20.85
C ALA A 6 -33.09 6.72 19.81
N TYR A 7 -31.96 7.21 19.29
CA TYR A 7 -31.08 6.45 18.41
C TYR A 7 -30.50 5.22 19.13
N ASP A 8 -30.03 5.38 20.36
CA ASP A 8 -29.39 4.31 21.14
C ASP A 8 -30.36 3.14 21.38
N ARG A 9 -31.63 3.42 21.71
CA ARG A 9 -32.66 2.38 21.86
C ARG A 9 -32.89 1.60 20.58
N LEU A 10 -32.95 2.29 19.43
CA LEU A 10 -33.13 1.65 18.13
C LEU A 10 -31.91 0.77 17.77
N PHE A 11 -30.70 1.25 18.04
CA PHE A 11 -29.49 0.48 17.84
C PHE A 11 -29.47 -0.80 18.69
N GLU A 12 -29.79 -0.70 19.98
CA GLU A 12 -29.83 -1.84 20.90
C GLU A 12 -30.85 -2.90 20.49
N GLN A 13 -31.99 -2.48 19.94
CA GLN A 13 -32.96 -3.40 19.34
C GLN A 13 -32.41 -4.06 18.07
N MET A 14 -31.77 -3.29 17.19
CA MET A 14 -31.33 -3.72 15.86
C MET A 14 -30.10 -4.64 15.89
N LYS A 15 -29.17 -4.45 16.83
CA LYS A 15 -27.81 -5.02 16.79
C LYS A 15 -27.77 -6.55 16.67
N ASN A 16 -28.74 -7.25 17.25
CA ASN A 16 -28.81 -8.72 17.28
C ASN A 16 -29.89 -9.29 16.35
N MET A 17 -30.57 -8.46 15.55
CA MET A 17 -31.58 -8.92 14.61
C MET A 17 -30.93 -9.58 13.39
N GLU A 18 -31.56 -10.63 12.89
CA GLU A 18 -31.24 -11.18 11.58
C GLU A 18 -31.51 -10.16 10.46
N ASN A 19 -30.85 -10.36 9.33
CA ASN A 19 -31.05 -9.49 8.18
C ASN A 19 -32.46 -9.68 7.58
N GLY A 20 -33.23 -8.60 7.48
CA GLY A 20 -34.58 -8.66 6.93
C GLY A 20 -35.29 -7.31 6.92
N PRO A 21 -36.54 -7.25 6.41
CA PRO A 21 -37.29 -5.99 6.26
C PRO A 21 -37.52 -5.24 7.57
N ALA A 22 -37.75 -5.96 8.68
CA ALA A 22 -37.90 -5.36 10.00
C ALA A 22 -36.62 -4.66 10.47
N ARG A 23 -35.46 -5.28 10.22
CA ARG A 23 -34.15 -4.68 10.53
C ARG A 23 -33.90 -3.43 9.69
N GLN A 24 -34.24 -3.48 8.39
CA GLN A 24 -34.11 -2.33 7.49
C GLN A 24 -34.98 -1.15 7.94
N ALA A 25 -36.22 -1.38 8.35
CA ALA A 25 -37.11 -0.32 8.83
C ALA A 25 -36.56 0.41 10.07
N ILE A 26 -35.87 -0.30 10.96
CA ILE A 26 -35.20 0.32 12.12
C ILE A 26 -33.98 1.15 11.65
N ILE A 27 -33.18 0.61 10.74
CA ILE A 27 -32.03 1.33 10.15
C ILE A 27 -32.49 2.63 9.46
N ASP A 28 -33.61 2.60 8.74
CA ASP A 28 -34.14 3.79 8.06
C ASP A 28 -34.54 4.89 9.05
N ARG A 29 -35.15 4.51 10.20
CA ARG A 29 -35.47 5.46 11.29
C ARG A 29 -34.22 6.04 11.92
N MET A 30 -33.21 5.20 12.16
CA MET A 30 -31.91 5.64 12.70
C MET A 30 -31.21 6.62 11.75
N LEU A 31 -31.21 6.33 10.45
CA LEU A 31 -30.65 7.21 9.42
C LEU A 31 -31.39 8.55 9.36
N GLU A 32 -32.72 8.54 9.48
CA GLU A 32 -33.51 9.77 9.50
C GLU A 32 -33.14 10.69 10.68
N THR A 33 -32.95 10.12 11.88
CA THR A 33 -32.43 10.87 13.04
C THR A 33 -31.08 11.50 12.73
N LEU A 34 -30.13 10.73 12.18
CA LEU A 34 -28.80 11.25 11.87
C LEU A 34 -28.80 12.30 10.74
N ARG A 35 -29.70 12.18 9.76
CA ARG A 35 -29.85 13.21 8.70
C ARG A 35 -30.34 14.53 9.25
N ARG A 36 -31.30 14.51 10.19
CA ARG A 36 -31.84 15.72 10.83
C ARG A 36 -30.82 16.36 11.76
N ASP A 37 -30.17 15.55 12.58
CA ASP A 37 -29.23 16.05 13.59
C ASP A 37 -27.89 16.47 12.97
N SER A 38 -27.57 15.93 11.78
CA SER A 38 -26.34 16.19 11.02
C SER A 38 -25.07 16.27 11.89
N PRO A 39 -24.80 15.25 12.74
CA PRO A 39 -23.67 15.31 13.68
C PRO A 39 -22.31 15.31 12.99
N TRP A 40 -22.27 14.93 11.71
CA TRP A 40 -21.13 15.10 10.82
C TRP A 40 -21.63 15.48 9.41
N LEU A 41 -20.72 16.05 8.62
CA LEU A 41 -20.96 16.28 7.20
C LEU A 41 -20.81 14.95 6.45
N TRP A 42 -21.88 14.51 5.80
CA TRP A 42 -21.86 13.32 4.96
C TRP A 42 -20.96 13.56 3.75
N GLY A 43 -20.06 12.62 3.49
CA GLY A 43 -19.18 12.67 2.33
C GLY A 43 -19.78 11.96 1.11
N TYR A 44 -18.90 11.37 0.31
CA TYR A 44 -19.24 10.57 -0.86
C TYR A 44 -18.88 9.10 -0.62
N HIS A 45 -19.46 8.21 -1.42
CA HIS A 45 -19.06 6.80 -1.44
C HIS A 45 -17.99 6.58 -2.52
N PRO A 46 -16.71 6.34 -2.16
CA PRO A 46 -15.64 6.23 -3.14
C PRO A 46 -15.76 4.95 -3.98
N LYS A 47 -15.37 5.05 -5.26
CA LYS A 47 -15.08 3.88 -6.10
C LYS A 47 -13.60 3.55 -5.96
N ASN A 48 -13.32 2.35 -5.48
CA ASN A 48 -11.94 1.87 -5.31
C ASN A 48 -11.49 1.11 -6.55
N TYR A 49 -10.39 1.56 -7.15
CA TYR A 49 -9.72 0.84 -8.24
C TYR A 49 -8.42 0.24 -7.71
N VAL A 50 -8.12 -1.00 -8.10
CA VAL A 50 -6.90 -1.70 -7.71
C VAL A 50 -6.16 -2.14 -8.96
N LEU A 51 -4.94 -1.65 -9.13
CA LEU A 51 -4.01 -2.17 -10.13
C LEU A 51 -3.22 -3.32 -9.51
N GLN A 52 -3.14 -4.43 -10.24
CA GLN A 52 -2.40 -5.61 -9.82
C GLN A 52 -1.61 -6.16 -10.99
N HIS A 53 -0.50 -6.81 -10.68
CA HIS A 53 0.28 -7.50 -11.70
C HIS A 53 -0.47 -8.71 -12.26
N GLY A 54 -0.29 -8.99 -13.55
CA GLY A 54 -0.96 -10.11 -14.24
C GLY A 54 -0.62 -11.49 -13.67
N TRP A 55 0.52 -11.62 -12.99
CA TRP A 55 0.96 -12.85 -12.33
C TRP A 55 0.33 -13.08 -10.95
N LEU A 56 -0.53 -12.17 -10.47
CA LEU A 56 -1.30 -12.37 -9.26
C LEU A 56 -2.70 -12.88 -9.61
N ARG A 57 -3.11 -13.96 -8.93
CA ARG A 57 -4.39 -14.65 -9.13
C ARG A 57 -5.18 -14.71 -7.82
N ASN A 58 -6.48 -14.98 -7.94
CA ASN A 58 -7.42 -15.11 -6.83
C ASN A 58 -7.54 -13.86 -5.94
N ILE A 59 -7.35 -12.68 -6.53
CA ILE A 59 -7.53 -11.41 -5.83
C ILE A 59 -9.01 -11.02 -5.91
N LYS A 60 -9.63 -10.89 -4.73
CA LYS A 60 -10.95 -10.27 -4.55
C LYS A 60 -10.76 -9.06 -3.62
N PRO A 61 -10.94 -7.82 -4.11
CA PRO A 61 -10.88 -6.64 -3.26
C PRO A 61 -11.91 -6.73 -2.14
N ASN A 62 -11.50 -6.44 -0.91
CA ASN A 62 -12.38 -6.41 0.25
C ASN A 62 -11.90 -5.30 1.19
N ILE A 63 -12.85 -4.47 1.65
CA ILE A 63 -12.58 -3.33 2.54
C ILE A 63 -12.67 -3.70 4.03
N MET A 64 -13.26 -4.85 4.35
CA MET A 64 -13.42 -5.35 5.72
C MET A 64 -12.40 -6.46 6.06
N ALA A 65 -12.08 -7.34 5.11
CA ALA A 65 -11.23 -8.50 5.36
C ALA A 65 -9.78 -8.30 4.92
N ASN A 66 -8.83 -8.67 5.78
CA ASN A 66 -7.39 -8.50 5.56
C ASN A 66 -6.63 -9.82 5.25
N ASN A 67 -7.35 -10.93 5.05
CA ASN A 67 -6.79 -12.29 4.94
C ASN A 67 -6.23 -12.61 3.54
N LYS A 68 -5.42 -11.71 2.98
CA LYS A 68 -4.97 -11.72 1.59
C LYS A 68 -4.12 -12.96 1.26
N LEU A 69 -3.10 -13.24 2.07
CA LEU A 69 -2.09 -14.30 1.81
C LEU A 69 -2.69 -15.70 1.69
N LYS A 70 -3.79 -15.99 2.41
CA LYS A 70 -4.45 -17.30 2.36
C LYS A 70 -5.01 -17.65 0.98
N TYR A 71 -5.45 -16.63 0.23
CA TYR A 71 -6.20 -16.83 -1.01
C TYR A 71 -5.42 -16.43 -2.26
N TRP A 72 -4.47 -15.51 -2.12
CA TRP A 72 -3.68 -15.03 -3.24
C TRP A 72 -2.75 -16.12 -3.78
N ARG A 73 -2.69 -16.22 -5.10
CA ARG A 73 -1.76 -17.12 -5.79
C ARG A 73 -0.84 -16.32 -6.69
N VAL A 74 0.43 -16.69 -6.72
CA VAL A 74 1.46 -16.07 -7.55
C VAL A 74 1.88 -17.05 -8.64
N ASP A 75 1.84 -16.61 -9.89
CA ASP A 75 2.49 -17.30 -11.01
C ASP A 75 3.96 -16.89 -11.05
N SER A 76 4.83 -17.74 -10.53
CA SER A 76 6.28 -17.48 -10.47
C SER A 76 6.92 -17.42 -11.86
N ALA A 77 6.51 -18.28 -12.78
CA ALA A 77 7.07 -18.36 -14.12
C ALA A 77 6.78 -17.07 -14.92
N GLN A 78 5.53 -16.62 -14.91
CA GLN A 78 5.15 -15.37 -15.55
C GLN A 78 5.85 -14.16 -14.90
N ARG A 79 5.94 -14.14 -13.56
CA ARG A 79 6.63 -13.09 -12.83
C ARG A 79 8.10 -12.98 -13.25
N ASP A 80 8.82 -14.09 -13.34
CA ASP A 80 10.25 -14.09 -13.66
C ASP A 80 10.51 -13.76 -15.15
N GLN A 81 9.61 -14.17 -16.05
CA GLN A 81 9.66 -13.73 -17.44
C GLN A 81 9.52 -12.21 -17.55
N LEU A 82 8.50 -11.62 -16.92
CA LEU A 82 8.23 -10.19 -17.01
C LEU A 82 9.27 -9.35 -16.27
N ARG A 83 9.82 -9.85 -15.14
CA ARG A 83 10.96 -9.20 -14.47
C ARG A 83 12.19 -9.11 -15.37
N ARG A 84 12.53 -10.17 -16.11
CA ARG A 84 13.67 -10.14 -17.05
C ARG A 84 13.42 -9.19 -18.23
N ALA A 85 12.17 -9.08 -18.68
CA ALA A 85 11.79 -8.18 -19.75
C ALA A 85 11.82 -6.70 -19.34
N TRP A 86 11.27 -6.38 -18.15
CA TRP A 86 11.01 -5.00 -17.74
C TRP A 86 12.07 -4.43 -16.79
N ASN A 87 12.71 -5.26 -15.97
CA ASN A 87 13.63 -4.80 -14.92
C ASN A 87 15.08 -5.13 -15.28
N ARG A 88 15.55 -4.66 -16.43
CA ARG A 88 16.97 -4.79 -16.78
C ARG A 88 17.80 -3.84 -15.91
N PRO A 89 18.73 -4.36 -15.09
CA PRO A 89 19.57 -3.51 -14.25
C PRO A 89 20.53 -2.66 -15.09
N VAL A 90 20.69 -1.40 -14.69
CA VAL A 90 21.60 -0.44 -15.33
C VAL A 90 22.92 -0.45 -14.56
N HIS A 91 23.94 -1.13 -15.10
CA HIS A 91 25.21 -1.37 -14.39
C HIS A 91 26.31 -0.32 -14.64
N TRP A 92 26.19 0.50 -15.68
CA TRP A 92 27.26 1.45 -16.05
C TRP A 92 27.66 2.42 -14.93
N PRO A 93 26.76 2.91 -14.03
CA PRO A 93 27.18 3.81 -12.95
C PRO A 93 28.13 3.14 -11.95
N LEU A 94 28.00 1.82 -11.76
CA LEU A 94 28.89 1.05 -10.89
C LEU A 94 30.31 1.03 -11.46
N TRP A 95 30.44 0.79 -12.77
CA TRP A 95 31.73 0.80 -13.44
C TRP A 95 32.37 2.20 -13.44
N LEU A 96 31.57 3.24 -13.66
CA LEU A 96 32.06 4.62 -13.58
C LEU A 96 32.60 4.94 -12.17
N GLY A 97 31.87 4.55 -11.13
CA GLY A 97 32.32 4.71 -9.74
C GLY A 97 33.62 3.96 -9.45
N ALA A 98 33.73 2.70 -9.93
CA ALA A 98 34.95 1.90 -9.76
C ALA A 98 36.17 2.56 -10.43
N ILE A 99 36.01 3.10 -11.64
CA ILE A 99 37.07 3.83 -12.35
C ILE A 99 37.47 5.09 -11.57
N ALA A 100 36.50 5.86 -11.06
CA ALA A 100 36.78 7.06 -10.28
C ALA A 100 37.60 6.74 -9.02
N VAL A 101 37.26 5.68 -8.30
CA VAL A 101 38.03 5.20 -7.14
C VAL A 101 39.45 4.79 -7.54
N LEU A 102 39.59 4.05 -8.65
CA LEU A 102 40.90 3.60 -9.13
C LEU A 102 41.81 4.78 -9.49
N LEU A 103 41.28 5.78 -10.18
CA LEU A 103 42.00 7.02 -10.52
C LEU A 103 42.39 7.81 -9.28
N PHE A 104 41.52 7.87 -8.28
CA PHE A 104 41.79 8.52 -7.00
C PHE A 104 42.96 7.85 -6.26
N VAL A 105 42.93 6.51 -6.15
CA VAL A 105 44.01 5.73 -5.54
C VAL A 105 45.33 5.90 -6.29
N LEU A 106 45.31 5.84 -7.63
CA LEU A 106 46.49 6.09 -8.47
C LEU A 106 47.07 7.49 -8.26
N SER A 107 46.22 8.51 -8.11
CA SER A 107 46.66 9.87 -7.83
C SER A 107 47.36 9.98 -6.48
N ILE A 108 46.78 9.41 -5.42
CA ILE A 108 47.40 9.37 -4.09
C ILE A 108 48.75 8.64 -4.14
N TRP A 109 48.79 7.47 -4.77
CA TRP A 109 50.02 6.69 -4.88
C TRP A 109 51.15 7.46 -5.60
N ARG A 110 50.83 8.16 -6.69
CA ARG A 110 51.80 9.02 -7.39
C ARG A 110 52.33 10.16 -6.50
N VAL A 111 51.47 10.76 -5.68
CA VAL A 111 51.88 11.83 -4.75
C VAL A 111 52.79 11.27 -3.65
N LEU A 112 52.47 10.11 -3.10
CA LEU A 112 53.29 9.46 -2.07
C LEU A 112 54.67 9.07 -2.61
N ARG A 113 54.73 8.45 -3.79
CA ARG A 113 56.00 8.07 -4.43
C ARG A 113 56.91 9.26 -4.73
N LYS A 114 56.35 10.38 -5.21
CA LYS A 114 57.12 11.62 -5.41
C LYS A 114 57.71 12.18 -4.10
N LYS A 115 57.03 11.99 -2.97
CA LYS A 115 57.56 12.40 -1.65
C LYS A 115 58.71 11.51 -1.21
N GLU A 116 58.65 10.21 -1.48
CA GLU A 116 59.73 9.27 -1.18
C GLU A 116 60.98 9.56 -2.04
N GLU A 117 60.82 9.89 -3.32
CA GLU A 117 61.92 10.23 -4.24
C GLU A 117 62.55 11.61 -3.96
N GLY A 118 61.82 12.54 -3.31
CA GLY A 118 62.33 13.87 -2.94
C GLY A 118 62.90 13.97 -1.52
N ALA A 119 62.83 12.89 -0.73
CA ALA A 119 63.38 12.80 0.63
C ALA A 119 64.70 11.99 0.70
N ALA A 120 65.18 11.51 -0.45
CA ALA A 120 66.50 10.91 -0.65
C ALA A 120 67.45 11.92 -1.31
#